data_AF-A0A3B8M3L9-F1
#
_entry.id   AF-A0A3B8M3L9-F1
#
_cell.length_a   1.000
_cell.length_b   1.000
_cell.length_c   1.000
_cell.angle_alpha   90.00
_cell.angle_beta   90.00
_cell.angle_gamma   90.00
#
_symmetry.space_group_name_H-M   'P 1'
#
loop_
_entity.id
_entity.type
_entity.pdbx_description
1 polymer ?
#
loop_
_entity_poly.entity_id
_entity_poly.type
_entity_poly.pdbx_seq_one_letter_code
_entity_poly.pdbx_strand_id
1 'polypeptide(L)'
;PRLFAKHCFGCHRYDGHDGRGRLVYESGADGKQVRGVPTAVDLGDFGSPSWMRAVVMDYSNHFADLKNAAWFKNPGDAEVLNPDESEMADWSGDAEALNSPENADNVKALVAFLVAQAAHKDNGQEVVADQKQVERGRVLAVEGDWAGAINGTSCADCHSSIGSSFKAVGDDDADGYPNLSGYGSAAWLKSFLANPGAAQHYGEKNQMPSYADRMTAEELELLVRWLTGDYAPTAVERYDNRLEAASVESGEVAEKE
;
A
#
# COMPACT_ATOMS: atom_id res chain seq x y z
N PRO A 1 15.61 -5.27 5.32
CA PRO A 1 15.67 -4.20 6.35
C PRO A 1 16.74 -3.11 6.12
N ARG A 2 18.02 -3.42 5.85
CA ARG A 2 19.07 -2.37 5.71
C ARG A 2 18.86 -1.44 4.53
N LEU A 3 18.42 -1.96 3.38
CA LEU A 3 18.13 -1.18 2.19
C LEU A 3 16.92 -0.26 2.42
N PHE A 4 15.86 -0.78 3.04
CA PHE A 4 14.71 0.02 3.46
C PHE A 4 15.13 1.17 4.39
N ALA A 5 15.91 0.88 5.42
CA ALA A 5 16.43 1.86 6.38
C ALA A 5 17.42 2.87 5.78
N LYS A 6 17.90 2.65 4.56
CA LYS A 6 18.78 3.58 3.85
C LYS A 6 18.01 4.46 2.87
N HIS A 7 16.96 3.90 2.26
CA HIS A 7 16.32 4.49 1.08
C HIS A 7 14.86 4.89 1.30
N CYS A 8 14.11 4.13 2.09
CA CYS A 8 12.65 4.25 2.18
C CYS A 8 12.18 4.97 3.45
N PHE A 9 12.91 4.81 4.56
CA PHE A 9 12.47 5.28 5.88
C PHE A 9 12.28 6.81 5.98
N GLY A 10 12.84 7.58 5.05
CA GLY A 10 12.67 9.03 5.02
C GLY A 10 11.20 9.44 4.85
N CYS A 11 10.42 8.64 4.12
CA CYS A 11 9.00 8.88 3.90
C CYS A 11 8.12 7.83 4.57
N HIS A 12 8.48 6.55 4.39
CA HIS A 12 7.73 5.41 4.90
C HIS A 12 8.18 5.01 6.31
N ARG A 13 7.31 4.30 7.00
CA ARG A 13 7.66 3.48 8.17
C ARG A 13 7.47 2.01 7.83
N TYR A 14 8.00 1.17 8.68
CA TYR A 14 7.76 -0.27 8.66
C TYR A 14 7.42 -0.64 10.10
N ASP A 15 6.18 -1.00 10.37
CA ASP A 15 5.64 -1.26 11.70
C ASP A 15 5.99 -0.13 12.70
N GLY A 16 5.90 1.13 12.27
CA GLY A 16 6.17 2.32 13.06
C GLY A 16 7.66 2.65 13.27
N HIS A 17 8.57 1.91 12.64
CA HIS A 17 10.02 2.09 12.78
C HIS A 17 10.75 2.21 11.42
N ASP A 18 12.07 2.43 11.43
CA ASP A 18 12.92 2.65 10.25
C ASP A 18 13.24 1.39 9.42
N GLY A 19 12.46 0.31 9.56
CA GLY A 19 12.81 -1.03 9.06
C GLY A 19 13.92 -1.77 9.84
N ARG A 20 14.51 -1.18 10.89
CA ARG A 20 15.51 -1.79 11.77
C ARG A 20 15.16 -1.68 13.27
N GLY A 21 13.87 -1.53 13.58
CA GLY A 21 13.34 -1.45 14.94
C GLY A 21 13.60 -0.12 15.64
N ARG A 22 14.14 0.90 14.97
CA ARG A 22 14.39 2.21 15.58
C ARG A 22 13.27 3.18 15.26
N LEU A 23 12.80 3.86 16.30
CA LEU A 23 11.90 5.01 16.15
C LEU A 23 12.62 6.14 15.39
N VAL A 24 11.86 6.84 14.56
CA VAL A 24 12.35 7.97 13.77
C VAL A 24 12.00 9.26 14.49
N TYR A 25 12.99 10.13 14.69
CA TYR A 25 12.83 11.44 15.34
C TYR A 25 13.30 12.54 14.40
N GLU A 26 12.71 13.72 14.55
CA GLU A 26 13.08 14.96 13.88
C GLU A 26 13.28 16.09 14.89
N SER A 27 13.91 17.17 14.46
CA SER A 27 14.07 18.36 15.31
C SER A 27 12.78 19.16 15.32
N GLY A 28 12.15 19.26 16.50
CA GLY A 28 11.01 20.13 16.74
C GLY A 28 11.39 21.61 16.69
N ALA A 29 10.38 22.48 16.64
CA ALA A 29 10.56 23.94 16.56
C ALA A 29 11.33 24.52 17.77
N ASP A 30 11.30 23.84 18.92
CA ASP A 30 12.04 24.21 20.14
C ASP A 30 13.43 23.54 20.23
N GLY A 31 13.85 22.85 19.17
CA GLY A 31 15.12 22.12 19.08
C GLY A 31 15.13 20.77 19.80
N LYS A 32 14.03 20.35 20.44
CA LYS A 32 13.92 19.01 21.03
C LYS A 32 13.63 17.97 19.97
N GLN A 33 14.03 16.73 20.23
CA GLN A 33 13.63 15.62 19.39
C GLN A 33 12.14 15.34 19.59
N VAL A 34 11.40 15.38 18.50
CA VAL A 34 10.01 14.95 18.44
C VAL A 34 9.92 13.76 17.49
N ARG A 35 8.89 12.93 17.66
CA ARG A 35 8.70 11.79 16.77
C ARG A 35 8.48 12.29 15.35
N GLY A 36 9.27 11.77 14.41
CA GLY A 36 9.17 12.13 13.01
C GLY A 36 7.88 11.59 12.41
N VAL A 37 7.05 12.50 11.88
CA VAL A 37 5.78 12.16 11.26
C VAL A 37 6.03 11.57 9.86
N PRO A 38 5.48 10.39 9.54
CA PRO A 38 5.60 9.83 8.19
C PRO A 38 4.90 10.71 7.14
N THR A 39 5.41 10.66 5.92
CA THR A 39 4.84 11.37 4.75
C THR A 39 4.34 10.41 3.67
N ALA A 40 4.38 9.11 3.98
CA ALA A 40 3.85 8.03 3.18
C ALA A 40 3.51 6.87 4.12
N VAL A 41 2.56 6.04 3.68
CA VAL A 41 1.99 4.95 4.46
C VAL A 41 3.02 3.97 5.01
N ASP A 42 2.72 3.39 6.17
CA ASP A 42 3.52 2.33 6.78
C ASP A 42 3.45 1.05 5.94
N LEU A 43 4.61 0.44 5.66
CA LEU A 43 4.73 -0.72 4.76
C LEU A 43 4.91 -2.06 5.51
N GLY A 44 4.71 -2.09 6.84
CA GLY A 44 4.88 -3.28 7.69
C GLY A 44 3.97 -4.44 7.30
N ASP A 45 2.75 -4.13 6.87
CA ASP A 45 1.74 -5.08 6.44
C ASP A 45 1.42 -4.98 4.93
N PHE A 46 2.28 -4.33 4.14
CA PHE A 46 2.09 -4.18 2.70
C PHE A 46 1.73 -5.51 2.02
N GLY A 47 0.65 -5.55 1.25
CA GLY A 47 0.19 -6.75 0.53
C GLY A 47 -0.53 -7.80 1.38
N SER A 48 -0.67 -7.58 2.69
CA SER A 48 -1.42 -8.45 3.59
C SER A 48 -2.95 -8.25 3.46
N PRO A 49 -3.77 -9.12 4.08
CA PRO A 49 -5.21 -8.91 4.14
C PRO A 49 -5.65 -7.58 4.76
N SER A 50 -4.93 -7.07 5.78
CA SER A 50 -5.25 -5.78 6.39
C SER A 50 -4.98 -4.62 5.45
N TRP A 51 -3.82 -4.63 4.78
CA TRP A 51 -3.49 -3.65 3.75
C TRP A 51 -4.53 -3.62 2.63
N MET A 52 -4.81 -4.78 2.02
CA MET A 52 -5.76 -4.86 0.91
C MET A 52 -7.17 -4.43 1.33
N ARG A 53 -7.58 -4.78 2.56
CA ARG A 53 -8.86 -4.33 3.12
C ARG A 53 -8.88 -2.81 3.30
N ALA A 54 -7.81 -2.22 3.83
CA ALA A 54 -7.73 -0.78 4.06
C ALA A 54 -7.78 0.01 2.75
N VAL A 55 -7.07 -0.44 1.70
CA VAL A 55 -7.14 0.18 0.37
C VAL A 55 -8.56 0.17 -0.21
N VAL A 56 -9.31 -0.92 -0.01
CA VAL A 56 -10.68 -1.07 -0.57
C VAL A 56 -11.73 -0.35 0.27
N MET A 57 -11.61 -0.39 1.59
CA MET A 57 -12.68 -0.02 2.53
C MET A 57 -12.46 1.31 3.22
N ASP A 58 -11.23 1.82 3.23
CA ASP A 58 -10.81 2.93 4.07
C ASP A 58 -9.68 3.74 3.42
N TYR A 59 -9.78 3.96 2.10
CA TYR A 59 -8.70 4.47 1.25
C TYR A 59 -8.13 5.80 1.78
N SER A 60 -9.00 6.77 2.06
CA SER A 60 -8.61 8.10 2.51
C SER A 60 -7.84 8.09 3.83
N ASN A 61 -8.27 7.26 4.79
CA ASN A 61 -7.59 7.13 6.07
C ASN A 61 -6.30 6.30 5.93
N HIS A 62 -6.31 5.24 5.13
CA HIS A 62 -5.13 4.42 4.89
C HIS A 62 -3.97 5.24 4.32
N PHE A 63 -4.25 6.17 3.41
CA PHE A 63 -3.27 7.06 2.79
C PHE A 63 -3.13 8.44 3.46
N ALA A 64 -3.67 8.63 4.67
CA ALA A 64 -3.70 9.93 5.33
C ALA A 64 -2.31 10.54 5.58
N ASP A 65 -1.27 9.70 5.73
CA ASP A 65 0.11 10.15 5.94
C ASP A 65 0.66 11.01 4.79
N LEU A 66 0.13 10.87 3.58
CA LEU A 66 0.50 11.74 2.45
C LEU A 66 0.24 13.21 2.76
N LYS A 67 -0.81 13.51 3.55
CA LYS A 67 -1.20 14.87 3.95
C LYS A 67 -0.16 15.55 4.84
N ASN A 68 0.77 14.79 5.43
CA ASN A 68 1.84 15.36 6.23
C ASN A 68 2.95 15.99 5.38
N ALA A 69 3.05 15.60 4.10
CA ALA A 69 4.13 16.01 3.22
C ALA A 69 4.07 17.50 2.83
N ALA A 70 5.24 18.10 2.65
CA ALA A 70 5.34 19.51 2.22
C ALA A 70 4.75 19.73 0.82
N TRP A 71 4.97 18.78 -0.10
CA TRP A 71 4.42 18.81 -1.45
C TRP A 71 2.90 18.69 -1.47
N PHE A 72 2.29 18.05 -0.47
CA PHE A 72 0.84 17.96 -0.34
C PHE A 72 0.25 19.27 0.19
N LYS A 73 0.87 19.83 1.23
CA LYS A 73 0.42 21.07 1.88
C LYS A 73 0.58 22.30 0.99
N ASN A 74 1.59 22.32 0.13
CA ASN A 74 1.91 23.42 -0.76
C ASN A 74 2.28 22.87 -2.15
N PRO A 75 1.29 22.39 -2.94
CA PRO A 75 1.55 21.75 -4.23
C PRO A 75 1.96 22.73 -5.32
N GLY A 76 1.68 24.03 -5.15
CA GLY A 76 1.84 25.01 -6.23
C GLY A 76 0.91 24.66 -7.39
N ASP A 77 1.47 24.53 -8.58
CA ASP A 77 0.75 24.14 -9.80
C ASP A 77 0.83 22.62 -10.08
N ALA A 78 1.47 21.83 -9.21
CA ALA A 78 1.64 20.39 -9.43
C ALA A 78 0.32 19.63 -9.18
N GLU A 79 0.03 18.65 -10.04
CA GLU A 79 -1.05 17.70 -9.78
C GLU A 79 -0.62 16.74 -8.67
N VAL A 80 -1.44 16.63 -7.61
CA VAL A 80 -1.14 15.78 -6.45
C VAL A 80 -2.19 14.68 -6.32
N LEU A 81 -1.74 13.49 -5.88
CA LEU A 81 -2.64 12.44 -5.48
C LEU A 81 -3.30 12.83 -4.15
N ASN A 82 -4.56 13.28 -4.21
CA ASN A 82 -5.35 13.59 -3.02
C ASN A 82 -6.18 12.36 -2.61
N PRO A 83 -5.87 11.70 -1.47
CA PRO A 83 -6.60 10.50 -1.06
C PRO A 83 -8.02 10.79 -0.58
N ASP A 84 -8.40 12.05 -0.37
CA ASP A 84 -9.75 12.45 0.05
C ASP A 84 -10.65 12.81 -1.16
N GLU A 85 -10.09 12.98 -2.36
CA GLU A 85 -10.80 13.50 -3.55
C GLU A 85 -10.67 12.58 -4.80
N SER A 86 -10.17 11.36 -4.61
CA SER A 86 -9.98 10.39 -5.71
C SER A 86 -11.19 9.49 -5.92
N GLU A 87 -11.31 8.84 -7.08
CA GLU A 87 -12.38 7.87 -7.34
C GLU A 87 -12.29 6.64 -6.39
N MET A 88 -11.10 6.33 -5.87
CA MET A 88 -10.95 5.33 -4.81
C MET A 88 -11.48 5.82 -3.46
N ALA A 89 -11.42 7.13 -3.19
CA ALA A 89 -12.06 7.74 -2.02
C ALA A 89 -13.58 7.60 -2.14
N ASP A 90 -14.13 7.94 -3.30
CA ASP A 90 -15.57 7.79 -3.60
C ASP A 90 -16.03 6.33 -3.43
N TRP A 91 -15.27 5.37 -3.98
CA TRP A 91 -15.52 3.94 -3.79
C TRP A 91 -15.57 3.55 -2.31
N SER A 92 -14.53 3.90 -1.54
CA SER A 92 -14.50 3.58 -0.10
C SER A 92 -15.57 4.35 0.71
N GLY A 93 -16.08 5.45 0.13
CA GLY A 93 -17.18 6.26 0.65
C GLY A 93 -18.54 5.55 0.61
N ASP A 94 -18.72 4.51 -0.24
CA ASP A 94 -19.88 3.61 -0.24
C ASP A 94 -19.88 2.63 0.95
N ALA A 95 -19.43 3.10 2.12
CA ALA A 95 -19.23 2.33 3.33
C ALA A 95 -20.49 1.59 3.79
N GLU A 96 -21.70 2.14 3.56
CA GLU A 96 -22.96 1.45 3.88
C GLU A 96 -23.13 0.17 3.05
N ALA A 97 -22.91 0.26 1.74
CA ALA A 97 -23.04 -0.88 0.83
C ALA A 97 -21.91 -1.91 1.07
N LEU A 98 -20.68 -1.43 1.26
CA LEU A 98 -19.50 -2.27 1.51
C LEU A 98 -19.57 -3.00 2.86
N ASN A 99 -20.12 -2.37 3.91
CA ASN A 99 -20.29 -2.98 5.23
C ASN A 99 -21.63 -3.71 5.41
N SER A 100 -22.47 -3.76 4.36
CA SER A 100 -23.74 -4.48 4.43
C SER A 100 -23.53 -5.99 4.67
N PRO A 101 -24.48 -6.68 5.35
CA PRO A 101 -24.40 -8.12 5.55
C PRO A 101 -24.30 -8.92 4.23
N GLU A 102 -24.91 -8.42 3.16
CA GLU A 102 -24.91 -9.06 1.83
C GLU A 102 -23.52 -9.01 1.17
N ASN A 103 -22.73 -7.96 1.43
CA ASN A 103 -21.38 -7.81 0.88
C ASN A 103 -20.27 -8.25 1.84
N ALA A 104 -20.58 -8.66 3.07
CA ALA A 104 -19.57 -9.06 4.05
C ALA A 104 -18.63 -10.18 3.55
N ASP A 105 -19.16 -11.17 2.84
CA ASP A 105 -18.35 -12.23 2.23
C ASP A 105 -17.75 -11.82 0.88
N ASN A 106 -18.38 -10.88 0.16
CA ASN A 106 -17.82 -10.31 -1.06
C ASN A 106 -16.53 -9.53 -0.78
N VAL A 107 -16.52 -8.69 0.26
CA VAL A 107 -15.30 -7.95 0.66
C VAL A 107 -14.19 -8.92 1.06
N LYS A 108 -14.49 -9.98 1.82
CA LYS A 108 -13.49 -11.00 2.17
C LYS A 108 -12.92 -11.68 0.93
N ALA A 109 -13.77 -12.03 -0.03
CA ALA A 109 -13.36 -12.65 -1.27
C ALA A 109 -12.48 -11.72 -2.13
N LEU A 110 -12.87 -10.44 -2.27
CA LEU A 110 -12.06 -9.44 -2.96
C LEU A 110 -10.67 -9.30 -2.32
N VAL A 111 -10.61 -9.17 -0.99
CA VAL A 111 -9.34 -9.10 -0.26
C VAL A 111 -8.50 -10.36 -0.47
N ALA A 112 -9.11 -11.54 -0.40
CA ALA A 112 -8.40 -12.81 -0.66
C ALA A 112 -7.81 -12.87 -2.07
N PHE A 113 -8.54 -12.38 -3.07
CA PHE A 113 -8.07 -12.26 -4.44
C PHE A 113 -6.87 -11.30 -4.57
N LEU A 114 -6.95 -10.10 -4.00
CA LEU A 114 -5.85 -9.13 -4.04
C LEU A 114 -4.59 -9.65 -3.33
N VAL A 115 -4.75 -10.31 -2.18
CA VAL A 115 -3.64 -10.97 -1.46
C VAL A 115 -3.03 -12.09 -2.31
N ALA A 116 -3.86 -12.89 -2.98
CA ALA A 116 -3.37 -13.95 -3.86
C ALA A 116 -2.61 -13.39 -5.08
N GLN A 117 -2.99 -12.22 -5.59
CA GLN A 117 -2.23 -11.53 -6.64
C GLN A 117 -0.88 -11.01 -6.18
N ALA A 118 -0.81 -10.48 -4.95
CA ALA A 118 0.44 -10.05 -4.36
C ALA A 118 1.40 -11.23 -4.17
N ALA A 119 0.87 -12.43 -3.85
CA ALA A 119 1.62 -13.67 -3.71
C ALA A 119 2.83 -13.52 -2.75
N HIS A 120 2.62 -12.78 -1.65
CA HIS A 120 3.63 -12.64 -0.61
C HIS A 120 3.79 -13.95 0.15
N LYS A 121 4.99 -14.14 0.68
CA LYS A 121 5.35 -15.29 1.49
C LYS A 121 5.39 -14.91 2.96
N ASP A 122 5.16 -15.90 3.81
CA ASP A 122 5.44 -15.76 5.23
C ASP A 122 6.75 -16.46 5.57
N ASN A 123 7.78 -15.66 5.90
CA ASN A 123 9.13 -16.15 6.21
C ASN A 123 9.65 -17.15 5.15
N GLY A 124 9.50 -16.81 3.87
CA GLY A 124 9.91 -17.66 2.75
C GLY A 124 8.97 -18.79 2.38
N GLN A 125 7.86 -18.97 3.11
CA GLN A 125 6.90 -20.03 2.87
C GLN A 125 5.70 -19.52 2.08
N GLU A 126 5.24 -20.33 1.13
CA GLU A 126 4.03 -20.04 0.36
C GLU A 126 2.82 -19.96 1.28
N VAL A 127 2.00 -18.93 1.10
CA VAL A 127 0.72 -18.79 1.80
C VAL A 127 -0.35 -19.48 0.95
N VAL A 128 -1.00 -20.49 1.52
CA VAL A 128 -2.06 -21.24 0.82
C VAL A 128 -3.33 -20.40 0.78
N ALA A 129 -3.74 -20.00 -0.43
CA ALA A 129 -4.98 -19.26 -0.65
C ALA A 129 -6.17 -20.20 -0.88
N ASP A 130 -7.35 -19.83 -0.34
CA ASP A 130 -8.62 -20.48 -0.68
C ASP A 130 -9.03 -20.10 -2.11
N GLN A 131 -8.84 -21.04 -3.03
CA GLN A 131 -9.10 -20.82 -4.45
C GLN A 131 -10.56 -20.46 -4.75
N LYS A 132 -11.53 -20.90 -3.93
CA LYS A 132 -12.93 -20.51 -4.13
C LYS A 132 -13.15 -19.05 -3.77
N GLN A 133 -12.54 -18.57 -2.69
CA GLN A 133 -12.61 -17.15 -2.33
C GLN A 133 -11.85 -16.27 -3.33
N VAL A 134 -10.69 -16.73 -3.80
CA VAL A 134 -9.91 -16.02 -4.83
C VAL A 134 -10.71 -15.88 -6.12
N GLU A 135 -11.36 -16.94 -6.60
CA GLU A 135 -12.17 -16.84 -7.81
C GLU A 135 -13.41 -15.96 -7.60
N ARG A 136 -14.07 -16.04 -6.44
CA ARG A 136 -15.16 -15.11 -6.11
C ARG A 136 -14.69 -13.66 -6.11
N GLY A 137 -13.53 -13.39 -5.54
CA GLY A 137 -12.92 -12.06 -5.53
C GLY A 137 -12.57 -11.55 -6.92
N ARG A 138 -12.09 -12.43 -7.80
CA ARG A 138 -11.83 -12.10 -9.21
C ARG A 138 -13.11 -11.67 -9.93
N VAL A 139 -14.21 -12.41 -9.75
CA VAL A 139 -15.52 -12.06 -10.32
C VAL A 139 -15.98 -10.69 -9.82
N LEU A 140 -15.85 -10.40 -8.53
CA LEU A 140 -16.19 -9.08 -7.98
C LEU A 140 -15.32 -7.95 -8.57
N ALA A 141 -14.02 -8.19 -8.70
CA ALA A 141 -13.08 -7.20 -9.22
C ALA A 141 -13.28 -6.89 -10.71
N VAL A 142 -13.62 -7.91 -11.51
CA VAL A 142 -13.65 -7.81 -12.99
C VAL A 142 -15.06 -7.67 -13.54
N GLU A 143 -16.04 -8.33 -12.93
CA GLU A 143 -17.41 -8.43 -13.46
C GLU A 143 -18.40 -7.59 -12.63
N GLY A 144 -17.99 -7.09 -11.46
CA GLY A 144 -18.81 -6.18 -10.64
C GLY A 144 -20.02 -6.83 -9.98
N ASP A 145 -19.98 -8.13 -9.73
CA ASP A 145 -21.10 -8.92 -9.15
C ASP A 145 -21.28 -8.69 -7.63
N TRP A 146 -21.44 -7.43 -7.24
CA TRP A 146 -21.73 -7.00 -5.88
C TRP A 146 -23.23 -7.00 -5.58
N ALA A 147 -23.59 -6.95 -4.30
CA ALA A 147 -24.97 -6.80 -3.88
C ALA A 147 -25.34 -5.30 -3.71
N GLY A 148 -26.64 -5.01 -3.87
CA GLY A 148 -27.23 -3.72 -3.52
C GLY A 148 -26.80 -2.56 -4.41
N ALA A 149 -26.51 -1.41 -3.79
CA ALA A 149 -26.28 -0.14 -4.48
C ALA A 149 -25.03 -0.12 -5.38
N ILE A 150 -24.03 -0.96 -5.07
CA ILE A 150 -22.79 -1.10 -5.83
C ILE A 150 -22.83 -2.27 -6.82
N ASN A 151 -24.00 -2.87 -7.06
CA ASN A 151 -24.12 -3.93 -8.06
C ASN A 151 -23.82 -3.37 -9.47
N GLY A 152 -22.94 -4.05 -10.20
CA GLY A 152 -22.52 -3.69 -11.54
C GLY A 152 -21.35 -2.71 -11.59
N THR A 153 -20.80 -2.28 -10.45
CA THR A 153 -19.53 -1.53 -10.41
C THR A 153 -18.37 -2.51 -10.28
N SER A 154 -17.36 -2.40 -11.16
CA SER A 154 -16.19 -3.26 -11.13
C SER A 154 -14.91 -2.47 -10.91
N CYS A 155 -13.92 -3.08 -10.27
CA CYS A 155 -12.59 -2.46 -10.18
C CYS A 155 -11.96 -2.30 -11.56
N ALA A 156 -12.30 -3.20 -12.49
CA ALA A 156 -11.83 -3.19 -13.88
C ALA A 156 -12.38 -2.02 -14.71
N ASP A 157 -13.46 -1.37 -14.27
CA ASP A 157 -14.04 -0.19 -14.94
C ASP A 157 -13.01 0.96 -15.01
N CYS A 158 -12.16 1.07 -13.98
CA CYS A 158 -11.04 2.00 -13.94
C CYS A 158 -9.69 1.28 -14.10
N HIS A 159 -9.49 0.14 -13.44
CA HIS A 159 -8.24 -0.61 -13.44
C HIS A 159 -8.29 -1.80 -14.42
N SER A 160 -8.31 -1.52 -15.71
CA SER A 160 -8.46 -2.50 -16.82
C SER A 160 -7.57 -3.76 -16.73
N SER A 161 -6.41 -3.64 -16.11
CA SER A 161 -5.39 -4.68 -15.96
C SER A 161 -5.61 -5.61 -14.76
N ILE A 162 -6.54 -5.28 -13.86
CA ILE A 162 -6.82 -6.08 -12.68
C ILE A 162 -7.28 -7.49 -13.06
N GLY A 163 -6.81 -8.50 -12.33
CA GLY A 163 -7.11 -9.91 -12.65
C GLY A 163 -6.08 -10.59 -13.52
N SER A 164 -5.16 -9.84 -14.12
CA SER A 164 -4.07 -10.39 -14.92
C SER A 164 -2.78 -10.51 -14.12
N SER A 165 -1.88 -11.40 -14.56
CA SER A 165 -0.48 -11.38 -14.09
C SER A 165 0.21 -10.09 -14.51
N PHE A 166 1.15 -9.61 -13.69
CA PHE A 166 1.83 -8.35 -13.96
C PHE A 166 2.46 -8.32 -15.36
N LYS A 167 2.07 -7.31 -16.13
CA LYS A 167 2.69 -6.98 -17.42
C LYS A 167 2.95 -5.48 -17.44
N ALA A 168 4.22 -5.11 -17.55
CA ALA A 168 4.58 -3.72 -17.76
C ALA A 168 4.06 -3.26 -19.13
N VAL A 169 3.45 -2.08 -19.15
CA VAL A 169 2.99 -1.40 -20.35
C VAL A 169 3.80 -0.11 -20.56
N GLY A 170 3.91 0.34 -21.80
CA GLY A 170 4.53 1.62 -22.12
C GLY A 170 3.62 2.78 -21.73
N ASP A 171 4.16 4.00 -21.71
CA ASP A 171 3.37 5.17 -21.31
C ASP A 171 2.21 5.46 -22.29
N ASP A 172 2.39 5.16 -23.58
CA ASP A 172 1.34 5.30 -24.61
C ASP A 172 0.20 4.28 -24.47
N ASP A 173 0.42 3.19 -23.74
CA ASP A 173 -0.52 2.10 -23.51
C ASP A 173 -1.16 2.16 -22.10
N ALA A 174 -0.88 3.21 -21.33
CA ALA A 174 -1.42 3.37 -19.98
C ALA A 174 -2.81 4.02 -20.01
N ASP A 175 -3.76 3.42 -19.29
CA ASP A 175 -5.17 3.83 -19.28
C ASP A 175 -5.50 4.99 -18.31
N GLY A 176 -4.49 5.76 -17.88
CA GLY A 176 -4.63 6.86 -16.91
C GLY A 176 -4.86 6.43 -15.45
N TYR A 177 -5.21 5.16 -15.21
CA TYR A 177 -5.28 4.54 -13.90
C TYR A 177 -4.06 3.64 -13.62
N PRO A 178 -3.63 3.50 -12.35
CA PRO A 178 -2.56 2.58 -11.99
C PRO A 178 -2.82 1.16 -12.48
N ASN A 179 -1.80 0.54 -13.07
CA ASN A 179 -1.80 -0.84 -13.50
C ASN A 179 -1.83 -1.75 -12.26
N LEU A 180 -2.94 -2.44 -12.05
CA LEU A 180 -3.14 -3.35 -10.92
C LEU A 180 -2.93 -4.83 -11.28
N SER A 181 -2.43 -5.14 -12.48
CA SER A 181 -2.05 -6.51 -12.80
C SER A 181 -0.98 -7.01 -11.82
N GLY A 182 -1.28 -8.09 -11.09
CA GLY A 182 -0.40 -8.59 -10.04
C GLY A 182 -0.01 -7.53 -9.00
N TYR A 183 -0.93 -6.63 -8.61
CA TYR A 183 -0.66 -5.57 -7.64
C TYR A 183 0.01 -6.13 -6.37
N GLY A 184 1.07 -5.46 -5.92
CA GLY A 184 1.86 -5.89 -4.76
C GLY A 184 2.79 -7.08 -5.01
N SER A 185 2.74 -7.74 -6.16
CA SER A 185 3.67 -8.83 -6.50
C SER A 185 5.11 -8.36 -6.62
N ALA A 186 6.06 -9.29 -6.53
CA ALA A 186 7.48 -8.98 -6.70
C ALA A 186 7.77 -8.33 -8.08
N ALA A 187 7.08 -8.75 -9.14
CA ALA A 187 7.26 -8.18 -10.47
C ALA A 187 6.70 -6.75 -10.56
N TRP A 188 5.51 -6.53 -10.00
CA TRP A 188 4.90 -5.21 -9.91
C TRP A 188 5.76 -4.25 -9.08
N LEU A 189 6.21 -4.67 -7.89
CA LEU A 189 7.07 -3.88 -7.01
C LEU A 189 8.41 -3.51 -7.66
N LYS A 190 9.05 -4.43 -8.39
CA LYS A 190 10.29 -4.13 -9.11
C LYS A 190 10.06 -3.05 -10.18
N SER A 191 8.98 -3.15 -10.94
CA SER A 191 8.61 -2.13 -11.92
C SER A 191 8.34 -0.78 -11.25
N PHE A 192 7.52 -0.80 -10.19
CA PHE A 192 7.12 0.40 -9.46
C PHE A 192 8.32 1.13 -8.84
N LEU A 193 9.20 0.41 -8.14
CA LEU A 193 10.39 1.03 -7.54
C LEU A 193 11.40 1.51 -8.59
N ALA A 194 11.49 0.84 -9.75
CA ALA A 194 12.37 1.28 -10.84
C ALA A 194 11.89 2.60 -11.44
N ASN A 195 10.59 2.77 -11.68
CA ASN A 195 10.04 4.01 -12.23
C ASN A 195 8.62 4.31 -11.70
N PRO A 196 8.46 4.85 -10.49
CA PRO A 196 7.14 5.07 -9.89
C PRO A 196 6.34 6.19 -10.59
N GLY A 197 7.02 7.03 -11.38
CA GLY A 197 6.42 8.07 -12.21
C GLY A 197 6.07 7.65 -13.63
N ALA A 198 6.17 6.36 -13.99
CA ALA A 198 5.65 5.89 -15.27
C ALA A 198 4.12 6.08 -15.32
N ALA A 199 3.54 6.25 -16.51
CA ALA A 199 2.10 6.48 -16.67
C ALA A 199 1.26 5.29 -16.19
N GLN A 200 1.80 4.06 -16.29
CA GLN A 200 1.17 2.85 -15.74
C GLN A 200 1.15 2.80 -14.20
N HIS A 201 1.87 3.70 -13.52
CA HIS A 201 1.93 3.79 -12.06
C HIS A 201 1.18 5.04 -11.60
N TYR A 202 1.88 6.07 -11.14
CA TYR A 202 1.26 7.32 -10.69
C TYR A 202 1.61 8.55 -11.55
N GLY A 203 2.37 8.37 -12.65
CA GLY A 203 2.65 9.45 -13.59
C GLY A 203 3.19 10.72 -12.92
N GLU A 204 2.62 11.87 -13.30
CA GLU A 204 2.97 13.19 -12.74
C GLU A 204 2.58 13.36 -11.27
N LYS A 205 1.61 12.57 -10.77
CA LYS A 205 1.17 12.58 -9.37
C LYS A 205 2.16 11.91 -8.42
N ASN A 206 3.13 11.17 -8.96
CA ASN A 206 4.11 10.44 -8.19
C ASN A 206 5.08 11.34 -7.42
N GLN A 207 5.28 11.05 -6.14
CA GLN A 207 6.24 11.74 -5.27
C GLN A 207 7.39 10.84 -4.82
N MET A 208 7.31 9.53 -5.10
CA MET A 208 8.40 8.61 -4.81
C MET A 208 9.52 8.77 -5.82
N PRO A 209 10.79 8.76 -5.40
CA PRO A 209 11.88 8.78 -6.35
C PRO A 209 12.00 7.46 -7.13
N SER A 210 12.50 7.54 -8.36
CA SER A 210 13.01 6.35 -9.07
C SER A 210 14.24 5.79 -8.36
N TYR A 211 14.27 4.46 -8.24
CA TYR A 211 15.41 3.73 -7.69
C TYR A 211 16.28 3.03 -8.73
N ALA A 212 15.94 3.09 -10.02
CA ALA A 212 16.73 2.47 -11.09
C ALA A 212 18.21 2.92 -11.06
N ASP A 213 18.46 4.20 -10.75
CA ASP A 213 19.81 4.76 -10.68
C ASP A 213 20.34 4.93 -9.24
N ARG A 214 19.55 4.54 -8.22
CA ARG A 214 19.88 4.76 -6.79
C ARG A 214 20.30 3.50 -6.04
N MET A 215 20.11 2.35 -6.64
CA MET A 215 20.51 1.05 -6.11
C MET A 215 20.87 0.12 -7.26
N THR A 216 21.67 -0.92 -7.00
CA THR A 216 21.94 -1.94 -8.01
C THR A 216 20.70 -2.82 -8.24
N ALA A 217 20.66 -3.54 -9.35
CA ALA A 217 19.58 -4.51 -9.62
C ALA A 217 19.47 -5.57 -8.50
N GLU A 218 20.60 -6.00 -7.95
CA GLU A 218 20.65 -6.95 -6.83
C GLU A 218 20.14 -6.34 -5.52
N GLU A 219 20.44 -5.07 -5.24
CA GLU A 219 19.89 -4.37 -4.08
C GLU A 219 18.37 -4.24 -4.21
N LEU A 220 17.87 -3.84 -5.38
CA LEU A 220 16.44 -3.75 -5.65
C LEU A 220 15.75 -5.11 -5.46
N GLU A 221 16.35 -6.18 -5.99
CA GLU A 221 15.88 -7.56 -5.80
C GLU A 221 15.77 -7.92 -4.32
N LEU A 222 16.83 -7.66 -3.54
CA LEU A 222 16.85 -7.97 -2.11
C LEU A 222 15.84 -7.16 -1.31
N LEU A 223 15.61 -5.90 -1.68
CA LEU A 223 14.58 -5.07 -1.06
C LEU A 223 13.19 -5.64 -1.32
N VAL A 224 12.87 -5.96 -2.59
CA VAL A 224 11.56 -6.52 -2.97
C VAL A 224 11.33 -7.88 -2.32
N ARG A 225 12.32 -8.77 -2.33
CA ARG A 225 12.24 -10.07 -1.65
C ARG A 225 11.99 -9.91 -0.15
N TRP A 226 12.61 -8.91 0.49
CA TRP A 226 12.35 -8.64 1.90
C TRP A 226 10.94 -8.12 2.15
N LEU A 227 10.44 -7.18 1.34
CA LEU A 227 9.08 -6.64 1.45
C LEU A 227 7.99 -7.69 1.21
N THR A 228 8.24 -8.62 0.29
CA THR A 228 7.29 -9.69 -0.09
C THR A 228 7.44 -10.97 0.71
N GLY A 229 8.37 -11.02 1.66
CA GLY A 229 8.66 -12.24 2.42
C GLY A 229 9.38 -13.35 1.66
N ASP A 230 9.73 -13.14 0.37
CA ASP A 230 10.36 -14.14 -0.51
C ASP A 230 11.87 -14.29 -0.28
N TYR A 231 12.24 -14.71 0.91
CA TYR A 231 13.62 -15.02 1.30
C TYR A 231 13.73 -16.43 1.86
N ALA A 232 14.96 -16.92 2.04
CA ALA A 232 15.15 -18.22 2.69
C ALA A 232 14.61 -18.16 4.13
N PRO A 233 13.81 -19.15 4.58
CA PRO A 233 13.29 -19.17 5.94
C PRO A 233 14.39 -18.95 6.97
N THR A 234 14.12 -18.06 7.92
CA THR A 234 15.08 -17.66 8.94
C THR A 234 14.48 -17.74 10.34
N ALA A 235 15.35 -17.98 11.32
CA ALA A 235 15.01 -17.90 12.74
C ALA A 235 15.22 -16.48 13.32
N VAL A 236 15.66 -15.53 12.48
CA VAL A 236 15.77 -14.12 12.90
C VAL A 236 14.37 -13.56 13.03
N GLU A 237 13.99 -13.23 14.27
CA GLU A 237 12.71 -12.59 14.55
C GLU A 237 12.60 -11.22 13.87
N ARG A 238 11.37 -10.86 13.49
CA ARG A 238 11.06 -9.52 13.03
C ARG A 238 11.22 -8.55 14.19
N TYR A 239 11.51 -7.29 13.88
CA TYR A 239 11.51 -6.24 14.88
C TYR A 239 10.08 -6.04 15.42
N ASP A 240 9.97 -5.68 16.70
CA ASP A 240 8.67 -5.43 17.33
C ASP A 240 7.91 -4.32 16.60
N ASN A 241 6.59 -4.47 16.51
CA ASN A 241 5.73 -3.40 16.03
C ASN A 241 5.75 -2.22 17.02
N ARG A 242 5.98 -1.02 16.50
CA ARG A 242 6.14 0.25 17.24
C ARG A 242 5.05 1.28 16.90
N LEU A 243 3.97 0.86 16.26
CA LEU A 243 2.83 1.73 15.92
C LEU A 243 2.11 2.26 17.17
N GLU A 244 2.02 1.47 18.26
CA GLU A 244 1.41 1.94 19.52
C GLU A 244 2.40 2.68 20.43
N ALA A 245 3.68 2.29 20.43
CA ALA A 245 4.73 3.09 21.06
C ALA A 245 4.79 4.49 20.42
N ALA A 246 4.41 4.58 19.13
CA ALA A 246 3.42 5.54 18.61
C ALA A 246 3.02 6.74 19.46
N SER A 247 1.85 6.51 20.01
CA SER A 247 0.86 7.41 20.57
C SER A 247 1.11 7.66 22.05
N VAL A 248 1.81 6.74 22.74
CA VAL A 248 2.11 6.86 24.17
C VAL A 248 3.19 7.92 24.43
N GLU A 249 4.15 8.10 23.52
CA GLU A 249 5.20 9.13 23.64
C GLU A 249 4.77 10.52 23.13
N SER A 250 3.69 10.61 22.33
CA SER A 250 3.16 11.89 21.81
C SER A 250 2.22 12.64 22.76
N GLY A 251 1.97 12.10 23.96
CA GLY A 251 1.31 12.84 25.04
C GLY A 251 -0.17 13.12 24.81
N GLU A 252 -1.00 12.06 24.81
CA GLU A 252 -2.37 12.17 25.32
C GLU A 252 -2.52 11.24 26.52
N VAL A 253 -2.23 11.79 27.70
CA VAL A 253 -2.77 11.25 28.94
C VAL A 253 -4.26 11.57 28.88
N ALA A 254 -5.07 10.63 28.42
CA ALA A 254 -6.50 10.69 28.62
C ALA A 254 -6.75 10.69 30.14
N GLU A 255 -7.04 11.87 30.69
CA GLU A 255 -7.65 12.00 32.01
C GLU A 255 -8.94 11.18 32.00
N LYS A 256 -8.98 10.16 32.85
CA LYS A 256 -10.21 9.46 33.20
C LYS A 256 -11.03 10.38 34.08
N GLU A 257 -12.20 10.78 33.60
CA GLU A 257 -13.38 11.05 34.43
C GLU A 257 -14.43 9.96 34.21
#